data_AF-A0A8T3XU56-F1
#
_entry.id   AF-A0A8T3XU56-F1
#
_cell.length_a   1.000
_cell.length_b   1.000
_cell.length_c   1.000
_cell.angle_alpha   90.00
_cell.angle_beta   90.00
_cell.angle_gamma   90.00
#
_symmetry.space_group_name_H-M   'P 1'
#
loop_
_entity.id
_entity.type
_entity.pdbx_description
1 polymer ?
#
loop_
_entity_poly.entity_id
_entity_poly.type
_entity_poly.pdbx_seq_one_letter_code
_entity_poly.pdbx_strand_id
1 'polypeptide(L)'
;MKKRIVIKLSGKVFGMDSTKTLKDYATFLVKVSKICQPVVVAGGGKIARHYISHARLSGADESTLDELGIEVSRLNAKLLIYALKNKAYPHPPTNLQEVR
;
A
#
# COMPACT_ATOMS: atom_id res chain seq x y z
N MET A 1 21.32 -11.15 10.27
CA MET A 1 20.16 -10.61 9.52
C MET A 1 19.66 -9.34 10.20
N LYS A 2 19.22 -8.33 9.44
CA LYS A 2 18.54 -7.16 10.03
C LYS A 2 17.22 -7.60 10.66
N LYS A 3 16.86 -7.03 11.82
CA LYS A 3 15.55 -7.27 12.45
C LYS A 3 14.45 -6.88 11.46
N ARG A 4 13.43 -7.73 11.28
CA ARG A 4 12.28 -7.44 10.42
C ARG A 4 11.23 -6.68 11.20
N ILE A 5 10.64 -5.64 10.60
CA ILE A 5 9.51 -4.91 11.16
C ILE A 5 8.42 -4.75 10.10
N VAL A 6 7.16 -4.76 10.53
CA VAL A 6 6.02 -4.51 9.66
C VAL A 6 5.50 -3.10 9.92
N ILE A 7 5.32 -2.32 8.86
CA ILE A 7 4.81 -0.95 8.92
C ILE A 7 3.52 -0.90 8.10
N LYS A 8 2.38 -0.70 8.78
CA LYS A 8 1.10 -0.43 8.11
C LYS A 8 0.97 1.05 7.81
N LEU A 9 0.93 1.41 6.53
CA LEU A 9 0.54 2.75 6.09
C LEU A 9 -0.97 2.80 5.90
N SER A 10 -1.62 3.73 6.61
CA SER A 10 -3.05 4.00 6.42
C SER A 10 -3.32 4.45 5.00
N GLY A 11 -4.45 4.03 4.43
CA GLY A 11 -4.87 4.48 3.10
C GLY A 11 -5.10 6.00 3.00
N LYS A 12 -5.19 6.71 4.13
CA LYS A 12 -5.22 8.19 4.16
C LYS A 12 -3.95 8.81 3.55
N VAL A 13 -2.81 8.13 3.65
CA VAL A 13 -1.51 8.57 3.10
C VAL A 13 -1.55 8.71 1.57
N PHE A 14 -2.44 7.96 0.91
CA PHE A 14 -2.57 7.93 -0.55
C PHE A 14 -3.77 8.75 -1.05
N GLY A 15 -4.47 9.46 -0.15
CA GLY A 15 -5.58 10.32 -0.51
C GLY A 15 -5.10 11.65 -1.10
N MET A 16 -5.99 12.32 -1.84
CA MET A 16 -5.74 13.67 -2.38
C MET A 16 -5.45 14.70 -1.28
N ASP A 17 -6.03 14.53 -0.10
CA ASP A 17 -5.84 15.42 1.05
C ASP A 17 -4.57 15.10 1.87
N SER A 18 -3.64 14.29 1.34
CA SER A 18 -2.42 13.94 2.06
C SER A 18 -1.52 15.16 2.22
N THR A 19 -1.15 15.48 3.46
CA THR A 19 -0.25 16.59 3.79
C THR A 19 1.23 16.28 3.54
N LYS A 20 1.56 15.01 3.32
CA LYS A 20 2.92 14.55 3.00
C LYS A 20 2.94 13.89 1.65
N THR A 21 4.03 14.10 0.92
CA THR A 21 4.24 13.45 -0.37
C THR A 21 4.69 12.00 -0.15
N LEU A 22 4.44 11.12 -1.12
CA LEU A 22 4.99 9.77 -1.10
C LEU A 22 6.54 9.77 -1.08
N LYS A 23 7.19 10.83 -1.57
CA LYS A 23 8.65 11.01 -1.50
C LYS A 23 9.13 11.14 -0.06
N ASP A 24 8.36 11.78 0.82
CA ASP A 24 8.71 11.93 2.23
C ASP A 24 8.67 10.58 2.95
N TYR A 25 7.63 9.78 2.69
CA TYR A 25 7.53 8.41 3.20
C TYR A 25 8.64 7.51 2.65
N ALA A 26 8.94 7.60 1.34
CA ALA A 26 10.04 6.86 0.74
C ALA A 26 11.38 7.20 1.41
N THR A 27 11.64 8.50 1.63
CA THR A 27 12.86 8.96 2.32
C THR A 27 12.94 8.43 3.75
N PHE A 28 11.83 8.46 4.50
CA PHE A 28 11.76 7.88 5.83
C PHE A 28 12.04 6.36 5.82
N LEU A 29 11.40 5.61 4.93
CA LEU A 29 11.57 4.16 4.83
C LEU A 29 13.01 3.77 4.43
N VAL A 30 13.68 4.56 3.59
CA VAL A 30 15.09 4.38 3.25
C VAL A 30 16.01 4.63 4.45
N LYS A 31 15.66 5.57 5.34
CA LYS A 31 16.40 5.76 6.60
C LYS A 31 16.19 4.57 7.54
N VAL A 32 14.95 4.11 7.67
CA VAL A 32 14.59 2.92 8.49
C VAL A 32 15.31 1.66 7.98
N SER A 33 15.41 1.48 6.66
CA SER A 33 16.03 0.29 6.05
C SER A 33 17.53 0.16 6.34
N LYS A 34 18.19 1.25 6.77
CA LYS A 34 19.58 1.20 7.26
C LYS A 34 19.70 0.44 8.58
N ILE A 35 18.67 0.47 9.42
CA ILE A 35 18.66 -0.11 10.78
C ILE A 35 17.99 -1.49 10.79
N CYS A 36 16.83 -1.62 10.14
CA CYS A 36 16.01 -2.84 10.11
C CYS A 36 15.52 -3.17 8.70
N GLN A 37 14.86 -4.32 8.50
CA GLN A 37 14.21 -4.68 7.23
C GLN A 37 12.72 -4.35 7.32
N PRO A 38 12.25 -3.24 6.71
CA PRO A 38 10.83 -2.89 6.71
C PRO A 38 10.05 -3.72 5.69
N VAL A 39 8.94 -4.29 6.14
CA VAL A 39 7.86 -4.82 5.29
C VAL A 39 6.70 -3.82 5.38
N VAL A 40 6.32 -3.23 4.26
CA VAL A 40 5.33 -2.14 4.24
C VAL A 40 4.02 -2.63 3.66
N VAL A 41 2.92 -2.39 4.37
CA VAL A 41 1.57 -2.71 3.93
C VAL A 41 0.83 -1.41 3.64
N ALA A 42 0.35 -1.21 2.42
CA ALA A 42 -0.49 -0.05 2.07
C ALA A 42 -1.97 -0.32 2.39
N GLY A 43 -2.76 0.72 2.67
CA GLY A 43 -4.22 0.62 2.81
C GLY A 43 -4.93 1.23 1.59
N GLY A 44 -6.19 0.86 1.36
CA GLY A 44 -6.98 1.34 0.21
C GLY A 44 -7.52 2.78 0.32
N GLY A 45 -7.82 3.24 1.54
CA GLY A 45 -8.13 4.66 1.79
C GLY A 45 -9.46 5.14 1.22
N LYS A 46 -9.56 6.46 0.94
CA LYS A 46 -10.78 7.07 0.38
C LYS A 46 -11.06 6.53 -1.03
N ILE A 47 -10.02 6.27 -1.82
CA ILE A 47 -10.13 5.74 -3.19
C ILE A 47 -10.81 4.36 -3.14
N ALA A 48 -10.35 3.44 -2.29
CA ALA A 48 -10.98 2.11 -2.20
C ALA A 48 -12.46 2.21 -1.81
N ARG A 49 -12.80 3.04 -0.81
CA ARG A 49 -14.20 3.24 -0.41
C ARG A 49 -15.07 3.80 -1.54
N HIS A 50 -14.53 4.69 -2.37
CA HIS A 50 -15.24 5.22 -3.53
C HIS A 50 -15.56 4.11 -4.54
N TYR A 51 -14.57 3.30 -4.93
CA TYR A 51 -14.76 2.19 -5.86
C TYR A 51 -15.70 1.11 -5.30
N ILE A 52 -15.53 0.72 -4.03
CA ILE A 52 -16.42 -0.20 -3.33
C ILE A 52 -17.86 0.31 -3.33
N SER A 53 -18.08 1.59 -3.07
CA SER A 53 -19.42 2.18 -3.08
C SER A 53 -20.07 2.10 -4.46
N HIS A 54 -19.33 2.38 -5.53
CA HIS A 54 -19.84 2.27 -6.89
C HIS A 54 -20.17 0.82 -7.29
N ALA A 55 -19.30 -0.12 -6.96
CA ALA A 55 -19.54 -1.54 -7.23
C ALA A 55 -20.75 -2.08 -6.44
N ARG A 56 -20.90 -1.68 -5.16
CA ARG A 56 -22.06 -2.07 -4.34
C ARG A 56 -23.36 -1.54 -4.94
N LEU A 57 -23.39 -0.28 -5.37
CA LEU A 57 -24.56 0.30 -6.05
C LEU A 57 -24.86 -0.38 -7.39
N SER A 58 -23.88 -1.06 -7.98
CA SER A 58 -24.02 -1.83 -9.22
C SER A 58 -24.41 -3.30 -8.98
N GLY A 59 -24.67 -3.71 -7.73
CA GLY A 59 -25.13 -5.05 -7.38
C GLY A 59 -24.02 -6.09 -7.16
N ALA A 60 -22.76 -5.67 -7.01
CA ALA A 60 -21.67 -6.58 -6.68
C ALA A 60 -21.82 -7.19 -5.27
N ASP A 61 -21.44 -8.45 -5.12
CA ASP A 61 -21.41 -9.15 -3.83
C ASP A 61 -20.21 -8.73 -2.97
N GLU A 62 -20.26 -9.02 -1.66
CA GLU A 62 -19.23 -8.58 -0.71
C GLU A 62 -17.83 -9.13 -1.01
N SER A 63 -17.69 -10.32 -1.61
CA SER A 63 -16.38 -10.84 -1.99
C SER A 63 -15.76 -10.02 -3.13
N THR A 64 -16.56 -9.64 -4.13
CA THR A 64 -16.15 -8.72 -5.20
C THR A 64 -15.76 -7.35 -4.63
N LEU A 65 -16.46 -6.85 -3.60
CA LEU A 65 -16.11 -5.59 -2.95
C LEU A 65 -14.76 -5.66 -2.21
N ASP A 66 -14.50 -6.77 -1.52
CA ASP A 66 -13.21 -7.00 -0.85
C ASP A 66 -12.06 -7.08 -1.86
N GLU A 67 -12.27 -7.76 -3.00
CA GLU A 67 -11.30 -7.82 -4.10
C GLU A 67 -10.94 -6.43 -4.62
N LEU A 68 -11.93 -5.56 -4.88
CA LEU A 68 -11.69 -4.17 -5.27
C LEU A 68 -10.91 -3.40 -4.20
N GLY A 69 -11.22 -3.63 -2.92
CA GLY A 69 -10.47 -3.05 -1.81
C GLY A 69 -8.99 -3.47 -1.81
N ILE A 70 -8.73 -4.76 -2.08
CA ILE A 70 -7.39 -5.33 -2.22
C ILE A 70 -6.67 -4.72 -3.42
N GLU A 71 -7.31 -4.63 -4.59
CA GLU A 71 -6.71 -4.07 -5.80
C GLU A 71 -6.29 -2.62 -5.61
N VAL A 72 -7.16 -1.79 -5.02
CA VAL A 72 -6.81 -0.39 -4.74
C VAL A 72 -5.67 -0.30 -3.71
N SER A 73 -5.63 -1.19 -2.71
CA SER A 73 -4.50 -1.22 -1.77
C SER A 73 -3.18 -1.61 -2.45
N ARG A 74 -3.21 -2.52 -3.44
CA ARG A 74 -2.05 -2.90 -4.26
C ARG A 74 -1.63 -1.76 -5.18
N LEU A 75 -2.58 -1.00 -5.74
CA LEU A 75 -2.28 0.20 -6.52
C LEU A 75 -1.55 1.25 -5.67
N ASN A 76 -2.00 1.47 -4.44
CA ASN A 76 -1.30 2.35 -3.48
C ASN A 76 0.11 1.82 -3.16
N ALA A 77 0.28 0.51 -2.99
CA ALA A 77 1.61 -0.08 -2.81
C ALA A 77 2.53 0.16 -4.03
N LYS A 78 2.01 0.05 -5.26
CA LYS A 78 2.76 0.38 -6.49
C LYS A 78 3.22 1.84 -6.52
N LEU A 79 2.36 2.79 -6.15
CA LEU A 79 2.74 4.20 -6.06
C LEU A 79 3.91 4.42 -5.09
N LEU A 80 3.91 3.74 -3.94
CA LEU A 80 5.03 3.80 -3.01
C LEU A 80 6.31 3.15 -3.56
N ILE A 81 6.19 2.02 -4.26
CA ILE A 81 7.33 1.38 -4.94
C ILE A 81 7.96 2.34 -5.95
N TYR A 82 7.16 3.06 -6.74
CA TYR A 82 7.68 4.06 -7.69
C TYR A 82 8.40 5.21 -6.98
N ALA A 83 7.89 5.67 -5.83
CA ALA A 83 8.58 6.66 -5.02
C ALA A 83 9.91 6.12 -4.43
N LEU A 84 9.99 4.83 -4.12
CA LEU A 84 11.18 4.14 -3.61
C LEU A 84 12.20 3.77 -4.69
N LYS A 85 11.81 3.77 -5.97
CA LYS A 85 12.68 3.41 -7.11
C LYS A 85 13.35 2.04 -6.87
N ASN A 86 14.67 1.95 -7.04
CA ASN A 86 15.47 0.74 -6.84
C ASN A 86 15.69 0.35 -5.35
N LYS A 87 14.95 0.94 -4.42
CA LYS A 87 15.05 0.65 -2.97
C LYS A 87 13.91 -0.24 -2.44
N ALA A 88 13.00 -0.68 -3.31
CA ALA A 88 11.92 -1.60 -2.99
C ALA A 88 11.92 -2.80 -3.93
N TYR A 89 11.26 -3.88 -3.49
CA TYR A 89 10.92 -4.99 -4.39
C TYR A 89 9.94 -4.46 -5.46
N PRO A 90 10.10 -4.85 -6.76
CA PRO A 90 9.49 -4.12 -7.87
C PRO A 90 7.96 -4.27 -7.97
N HIS A 91 7.38 -5.31 -7.37
CA HIS A 91 5.95 -5.59 -7.45
C HIS A 91 5.37 -5.89 -6.07
N PRO A 92 4.15 -5.41 -5.72
CA PRO A 92 3.52 -5.80 -4.47
C PRO A 92 3.27 -7.32 -4.46
N PRO A 93 3.71 -8.04 -3.42
CA PRO A 93 3.34 -9.44 -3.22
C PRO A 93 1.82 -9.62 -3.20
N THR A 94 1.32 -10.69 -3.82
CA THR A 94 -0.13 -10.96 -3.91
C THR A 94 -0.63 -11.88 -2.80
N ASN A 95 0.27 -12.63 -2.16
CA ASN A 95 0.02 -13.52 -1.04
C ASN A 95 1.19 -13.50 -0.04
N LEU A 96 1.02 -14.14 1.11
CA LEU A 96 2.03 -14.14 2.18
C LEU A 96 3.30 -14.92 1.81
N GLN A 97 3.19 -15.97 0.99
CA GLN A 97 4.33 -16.81 0.61
C GLN A 97 5.33 -16.07 -0.30
N GLU A 98 4.86 -15.07 -1.04
CA GLU A 98 5.71 -14.18 -1.83
C GLU A 98 6.52 -13.21 -0.96
N VAL A 99 6.17 -13.00 0.31
CA VAL A 99 6.92 -12.13 1.24
C VAL A 99 8.13 -12.88 1.79
N ARG A 100 9.30 -12.69 1.18
CA ARG A 100 10.57 -13.31 1.59
C ARG A 100 11.40 -12.42 2.52
#